data_AF-A0A7V4YQ60-F1
#
_entry.id   AF-A0A7V4YQ60-F1
#
_cell.length_a   1.000
_cell.length_b   1.000
_cell.length_c   1.000
_cell.angle_alpha   90.00
_cell.angle_beta   90.00
_cell.angle_gamma   90.00
#
_symmetry.space_group_name_H-M   'P 1'
#
loop_
_entity.id
_entity.type
_entity.pdbx_description
1 polymer ?
#
loop_
_entity_poly.entity_id
_entity_poly.type
_entity_poly.pdbx_seq_one_letter_code
_entity_poly.pdbx_strand_id
1 'polypeptide(L)' 'MADKFRCILCLGEVEIRRDIKNRPFFQCSDCGVQFFIRKELGEERFMKLLKYFEEGKTISFSKTSNPFECPWR' A
#
# COMPACT_ATOMS: atom_id res chain seq x y z
N MET A 1 3.84 -16.35 -3.21
CA MET A 1 2.63 -15.76 -2.61
C MET A 1 2.47 -14.40 -3.24
N ALA A 2 1.35 -14.15 -3.94
CA ALA A 2 1.10 -12.85 -4.56
C ALA A 2 0.52 -11.94 -3.49
N ASP A 3 1.28 -10.92 -3.07
CA ASP A 3 0.79 -9.91 -2.15
C ASP A 3 -0.40 -9.19 -2.83
N LYS A 4 -1.62 -9.43 -2.33
CA LYS A 4 -2.84 -8.82 -2.84
C LYS A 4 -3.10 -7.51 -2.11
N PHE A 5 -3.27 -6.43 -2.87
CA PHE A 5 -3.67 -5.14 -2.33
C PHE A 5 -5.03 -4.73 -2.91
N ARG A 6 -5.68 -3.72 -2.32
CA ARG A 6 -6.94 -3.18 -2.85
C ARG A 6 -6.71 -1.80 -3.42
N CYS A 7 -7.24 -1.52 -4.61
CA CYS A 7 -7.16 -0.20 -5.20
C CYS A 7 -7.77 0.84 -4.25
N ILE A 8 -7.07 1.95 -4.00
CA ILE A 8 -7.55 2.99 -3.10
C ILE A 8 -8.80 3.73 -3.64
N LEU A 9 -9.12 3.58 -4.93
CA LEU A 9 -10.26 4.23 -5.56
C LEU A 9 -11.49 3.32 -5.60
N CYS A 10 -11.35 2.12 -6.19
CA CYS A 10 -12.48 1.20 -6.36
C CYS A 10 -12.51 0.03 -5.37
N LEU A 11 -11.48 -0.11 -4.52
CA LEU A 11 -11.30 -1.26 -3.60
C LEU A 11 -11.24 -2.63 -4.29
N GLY A 12 -11.07 -2.66 -5.62
CA GLY A 12 -10.84 -3.88 -6.40
C GLY A 12 -9.49 -4.50 -6.05
N GLU A 13 -9.38 -5.82 -6.18
CA GLU A 13 -8.10 -6.51 -5.99
C GLU A 13 -7.10 -6.04 -7.05
N VAL A 14 -5.90 -5.68 -6.60
CA VAL A 14 -4.77 -5.32 -7.45
C VAL A 14 -3.57 -6.18 -7.09
N GLU A 15 -2.86 -6.63 -8.12
CA GLU A 15 -1.63 -7.37 -7.94
C GLU A 15 -0.46 -6.43 -7.65
N ILE A 16 0.34 -6.79 -6.66
CA ILE A 16 1.62 -6.13 -6.42
C ILE A 16 2.67 -6.78 -7.29
N ARG A 17 3.35 -5.95 -8.07
CA ARG A 17 4.45 -6.31 -8.95
C ARG A 17 5.73 -5.69 -8.45
N ARG A 18 6.86 -6.19 -8.96
CA ARG A 18 8.18 -5.65 -8.65
C ARG A 18 8.88 -5.21 -9.91
N ASP A 19 9.56 -4.06 -9.85
CA ASP A 19 10.32 -3.54 -10.98
C ASP A 19 11.67 -4.28 -11.14
N ILE A 20 12.46 -3.88 -12.15
CA ILE A 20 13.81 -4.42 -12.40
C ILE A 20 14.79 -4.20 -11.22
N LYS A 21 14.48 -3.27 -10.31
CA LYS A 21 15.23 -2.99 -9.09
C LYS A 21 14.57 -3.63 -7.86
N ASN A 22 13.65 -4.58 -8.07
CA ASN A 22 12.90 -5.30 -7.05
C ASN A 22 11.98 -4.42 -6.18
N ARG A 23 11.59 -3.24 -6.67
CA ARG A 23 10.75 -2.29 -5.92
C ARG A 23 9.27 -2.58 -6.15
N PRO A 24 8.44 -2.59 -5.09
CA PRO A 24 7.03 -2.86 -5.20
C PRO A 24 6.29 -1.72 -5.91
N PHE A 25 5.41 -2.09 -6.84
CA PHE A 25 4.46 -1.21 -7.49
C PHE A 25 3.15 -1.95 -7.75
N PHE A 26 2.04 -1.23 -7.88
CA PHE A 26 0.76 -1.82 -8.25
C PHE A 26 0.03 -0.95 -9.26
N GLN A 27 -0.80 -1.59 -10.07
CA GLN A 27 -1.61 -0.94 -11.10
C GLN A 27 -3.03 -1.48 -11.05
N CYS A 28 -4.01 -0.59 -11.05
CA CYS A 28 -5.41 -0.93 -11.24
C CYS A 28 -5.78 -0.61 -12.70
N SER A 29 -6.09 -1.63 -13.50
CA SER A 29 -6.50 -1.46 -14.90
C SER A 29 -7.84 -0.73 -15.00
N ASP A 30 -8.79 -1.02 -14.10
CA ASP A 30 -10.14 -0.45 -14.15
C ASP A 30 -10.18 1.04 -13.84
N CYS A 31 -9.37 1.49 -12.88
CA CYS A 31 -9.28 2.89 -12.49
C CYS A 31 -8.14 3.66 -13.18
N GLY A 32 -7.27 2.98 -13.93
CA GLY A 32 -6.11 3.58 -14.57
C GLY A 32 -5.03 4.13 -13.61
N VAL A 33 -5.11 3.81 -12.31
CA VAL A 33 -4.12 4.28 -11.32
C VAL A 33 -2.94 3.34 -11.19
N GLN A 34 -1.76 3.92 -11.05
CA GLN A 34 -0.51 3.23 -10.82
C GLN A 34 0.27 3.89 -9.69
N PHE A 35 0.77 3.09 -8.76
CA PHE A 35 1.53 3.55 -7.60
C PHE A 35 2.91 2.94 -7.59
N PHE A 36 3.93 3.80 -7.52
CA PHE A 36 5.33 3.41 -7.43
C PHE A 36 5.90 3.80 -6.06
N ILE A 37 6.53 2.84 -5.40
CA ILE A 37 7.22 3.08 -4.13
C ILE A 37 8.72 3.07 -4.44
N ARG A 38 9.37 4.23 -4.26
CA ARG A 38 10.74 4.47 -4.75
C ARG A 38 11.77 4.72 -3.63
N LYS A 39 11.38 4.69 -2.37
CA LYS A 39 12.29 4.88 -1.23
C LYS A 39 12.12 3.72 -0.27
N GLU A 40 13.22 3.26 0.32
CA GLU A 40 13.25 2.13 1.26
C GLU A 40 12.24 2.29 2.41
N LEU A 41 12.14 3.47 3.01
CA LEU A 41 11.15 3.77 4.05
C LEU A 41 9.71 3.58 3.57
N GLY A 42 9.43 3.92 2.31
CA GLY A 42 8.12 3.68 1.70
C GLY A 42 7.86 2.20 1.47
N GLU A 43 8.89 1.45 1.06
CA GLU A 43 8.80 0.00 0.82
C GLU A 43 8.54 -0.73 2.14
N GLU A 44 9.28 -0.40 3.20
CA GLU A 44 9.08 -0.97 4.52
C GLU A 44 7.67 -0.73 5.06
N ARG A 45 7.18 0.52 4.98
CA ARG A 45 5.82 0.88 5.41
C ARG A 45 4.76 0.17 4.58
N PHE A 46 4.97 0.05 3.28
CA PHE A 46 4.04 -0.66 2.41
C PHE A 46 3.99 -2.16 2.72
N MET A 47 5.15 -2.80 2.92
CA MET A 47 5.20 -4.21 3.32
C MET A 47 4.53 -4.45 4.67
N LYS A 48 4.69 -3.54 5.64
CA LYS A 48 3.92 -3.58 6.89
C LYS A 48 2.43 -3.48 6.60
N LEU A 49 2.00 -2.48 5.84
CA LEU A 49 0.60 -2.24 5.48
C LEU A 49 -0.05 -3.49 4.86
N LEU A 50 0.65 -4.20 3.98
CA LEU A 50 0.15 -5.43 3.36
C LEU A 50 -0.10 -6.54 4.38
N LYS A 51 0.82 -6.75 5.31
CA LYS A 51 0.62 -7.71 6.40
C LYS A 51 -0.61 -7.36 7.24
N TYR A 52 -0.84 -6.07 7.53
CA TYR A 52 -2.06 -5.65 8.23
C TYR A 52 -3.34 -6.02 7.48
N PHE A 53 -3.35 -5.88 6.15
CA PHE A 53 -4.50 -6.26 5.32
C PHE A 53 -4.68 -7.78 5.24
N GLU A 54 -3.60 -8.57 5.13
CA GLU A 54 -3.66 -10.03 5.17
C GLU A 54 -4.22 -10.56 6.49
N GLU A 55 -3.87 -9.92 7.60
CA GLU A 55 -4.37 -10.25 8.94
C GLU A 55 -5.83 -9.80 9.16
N GLY A 56 -6.50 -9.24 8.16
CA GLY A 56 -7.88 -8.76 8.26
C GLY A 56 -8.06 -7.58 9.20
N LYS A 57 -6.98 -6.89 9.57
CA LYS A 57 -7.03 -5.75 10.48
C LYS A 57 -7.57 -4.54 9.73
N THR A 58 -8.67 -4.00 10.22
CA THR A 58 -9.22 -2.74 9.70
C THR A 58 -8.42 -1.58 10.26
N ILE A 59 -7.78 -0.81 9.39
CA ILE A 59 -7.08 0.41 9.78
C ILE A 59 -8.13 1.51 9.86
N SER A 60 -8.58 1.82 11.08
CA SER A 60 -9.29 3.07 11.31
C SER A 60 -8.26 4.19 11.21
N PHE A 61 -8.26 4.93 10.10
CA PHE A 61 -7.63 6.23 10.04
C PHE A 61 -8.45 7.16 10.96
N SER A 62 -8.23 7.06 12.27
CA SER A 62 -8.61 8.14 13.16
C SER A 62 -7.87 9.37 12.65
N LYS A 63 -8.61 10.44 12.35
CA LYS A 63 -8.00 11.74 12.05
C LYS A 63 -7.06 12.05 13.20
N THR A 64 -5.76 11.84 13.05
CA THR A 64 -4.81 12.52 13.91
C THR A 64 -4.98 13.99 13.55
N SER A 65 -5.52 14.75 14.49
CA SER A 65 -5.65 16.21 14.42
C SER A 65 -4.30 16.93 14.29
N ASN A 66 -3.20 16.18 14.20
CA ASN A 66 -1.83 16.65 14.13
C ASN A 66 -1.05 15.93 13.00
N PRO A 67 -0.65 16.61 11.91
CA PRO A 67 0.12 16.04 10.80
C PRO A 67 1.50 15.48 11.18
N PHE A 68 1.98 15.78 12.39
CA PHE A 68 3.27 15.32 12.91
C PHE A 68 3.22 13.93 13.56
N GLU A 69 2.04 13.44 13.93
CA GLU A 69 1.84 12.12 14.55
C GLU A 69 1.34 11.11 13.51
N CYS A 70 2.09 10.94 12.42
CA CYS A 70 1.88 9.76 11.61
C CYS A 70 2.53 8.58 12.36
N PRO A 71 1.79 7.53 12.76
CA PRO A 71 2.35 6.39 13.52
C PRO A 71 3.43 5.61 12.74
N TRP A 72 3.61 5.96 11.47
CA TRP A 72 4.61 5.37 10.60
C TRP A 72 5.85 6.25 10.43
N ARG A 73 5.86 7.52 10.90
CA ARG A 73 6.90 8.52 10.60
C ARG A 73 8.30 8.10 11.04
#